data_AF-A0A7K0IZN4-F1
#
_entry.id   AF-A0A7K0IZN4-F1
#
_cell.length_a   1.000
_cell.length_b   1.000
_cell.length_c   1.000
_cell.angle_alpha   90.00
_cell.angle_beta   90.00
_cell.angle_gamma   90.00
#
_symmetry.space_group_name_H-M   'P 1'
#
loop_
_entity.id
_entity.type
_entity.pdbx_description
1 polymer ?
#
loop_
_entity_poly.entity_id
_entity_poly.type
_entity_poly.pdbx_seq_one_letter_code
_entity_poly.pdbx_strand_id
1 'polypeptide(L)' 'MKKHNTAILIFDDVEVLDFAGPFEVFSVTNELSDYSLLNVYTVAREKAPITARNGSSRDSLFN' A
#
# COMPACT_ATOMS: atom_id res chain seq x y z
N MET A 1 -3.42 1.21 -23.67
CA MET A 1 -3.78 0.06 -22.82
C MET A 1 -4.58 0.56 -21.63
N LYS A 2 -5.45 -0.28 -21.05
CA LYS A 2 -6.17 0.07 -19.82
C LYS A 2 -5.25 -0.17 -18.62
N LYS A 3 -5.11 0.83 -17.73
CA LYS A 3 -4.40 0.65 -16.46
C LYS A 3 -5.19 -0.26 -15.53
N HIS A 4 -4.50 -1.17 -14.85
CA HIS A 4 -5.08 -2.02 -13.81
C HIS A 4 -4.99 -1.30 -12.47
N ASN A 5 -6.08 -1.28 -11.71
CA ASN A 5 -6.08 -0.77 -10.35
C ASN A 5 -5.60 -1.85 -9.40
N THR A 6 -4.55 -1.55 -8.65
CA THR A 6 -3.94 -2.44 -7.67
C THR A 6 -4.05 -1.77 -6.32
N ALA A 7 -5.08 -2.13 -5.57
CA ALA A 7 -5.33 -1.61 -4.24
C ALA A 7 -4.71 -2.53 -3.17
N ILE A 8 -3.98 -1.96 -2.22
CA ILE A 8 -3.45 -2.68 -1.06
C ILE A 8 -4.28 -2.29 0.16
N LEU A 9 -5.01 -3.27 0.72
CA LEU A 9 -5.81 -3.06 1.91
C LEU A 9 -4.91 -2.98 3.15
N ILE A 10 -4.95 -1.84 3.82
CA ILE A 10 -4.33 -1.60 5.13
C ILE A 10 -5.42 -1.57 6.21
N PHE A 11 -5.11 -2.11 7.39
CA PHE A 11 -6.02 -2.26 8.51
C PHE A 11 -5.24 -2.23 9.83
N ASP A 12 -5.94 -2.09 10.95
CA ASP A 12 -5.29 -2.02 12.26
C ASP A 12 -4.47 -3.28 12.58
N ASP A 13 -3.34 -3.07 13.21
CA ASP A 13 -2.31 -4.05 13.54
C ASP A 13 -1.66 -4.75 12.33
N VAL A 14 -1.85 -4.26 11.10
CA VAL A 14 -1.09 -4.73 9.93
C VAL A 14 0.41 -4.48 10.13
N GLU A 15 1.27 -5.45 9.78
CA GLU A 15 2.72 -5.24 9.82
C GLU A 15 3.13 -4.30 8.68
N VAL A 16 3.97 -3.31 8.97
CA VAL A 16 4.40 -2.29 8.01
C VAL A 16 5.05 -2.94 6.78
N LEU A 17 5.84 -3.98 6.99
CA LEU A 17 6.54 -4.68 5.90
C LEU A 17 5.59 -5.47 4.99
N ASP A 18 4.45 -5.93 5.49
CA ASP A 18 3.51 -6.74 4.71
C ASP A 18 2.85 -5.94 3.59
N PHE A 19 2.56 -4.64 3.81
CA PHE A 19 1.99 -3.78 2.78
C PHE A 19 3.07 -3.00 2.01
N ALA A 20 4.19 -2.64 2.65
CA ALA A 20 5.28 -1.90 2.02
C ALA A 20 5.98 -2.72 0.92
N GLY A 21 6.20 -4.02 1.16
CA GLY A 21 6.84 -4.91 0.18
C GLY A 21 6.08 -4.97 -1.15
N PRO A 22 4.79 -5.36 -1.16
CA PRO A 22 3.98 -5.34 -2.37
C PRO A 22 3.84 -3.94 -2.99
N PHE A 23 3.72 -2.89 -2.17
CA PHE A 23 3.62 -1.52 -2.67
C PHE A 23 4.85 -1.12 -3.47
N GLU A 24 6.05 -1.41 -2.98
CA GLU A 24 7.32 -1.11 -3.66
C GLU A 24 7.44 -1.90 -4.96
N VAL A 25 7.21 -3.22 -4.92
CA VAL A 25 7.31 -4.09 -6.11
C VAL A 25 6.37 -3.62 -7.22
N PHE A 26 5.12 -3.29 -6.91
CA PHE A 26 4.17 -2.80 -7.91
C PHE A 26 4.50 -1.39 -8.39
N SER A 27 5.01 -0.52 -7.52
CA SER A 27 5.41 0.85 -7.91
C SER A 27 6.58 0.83 -8.88
N VAL A 28 7.62 0.05 -8.58
CA VAL A 28 8.78 -0.15 -9.48
C VAL A 28 8.36 -0.80 -10.79
N THR A 29 7.48 -1.81 -10.74
CA THR A 29 6.95 -2.44 -11.96
C THR A 29 6.22 -1.42 -12.84
N ASN A 30 5.44 -0.53 -12.23
CA ASN A 30 4.73 0.51 -12.96
C ASN A 30 5.69 1.55 -13.57
N GLU A 31 6.72 1.96 -12.81
CA GLU A 31 7.76 2.88 -13.27
C GLU A 31 8.51 2.32 -14.49
N LEU A 32 8.96 1.06 -14.43
CA LEU A 32 9.61 0.37 -15.56
C LEU A 32 8.71 0.22 -16.80
N SER A 33 7.41 0.43 -16.63
CA SER A 33 6.40 0.39 -17.68
C SER A 33 5.94 1.78 -18.11
N ASP A 34 6.73 2.83 -17.86
CA ASP A 34 6.39 4.25 -18.12
C ASP A 34 5.05 4.65 -17.50
N TYR A 35 4.74 4.12 -16.32
CA TYR A 35 3.49 4.33 -15.59
C TYR A 35 2.23 3.96 -16.38
N SER A 36 2.35 3.10 -17.40
CA SER A 36 1.27 2.82 -18.37
C SER A 36 0.38 1.63 -17.99
N LEU A 37 0.79 0.80 -17.02
CA LEU A 37 0.15 -0.48 -16.72
C LEU A 37 -0.67 -0.49 -15.43
N LEU A 38 -0.19 0.17 -14.37
CA LEU A 38 -0.77 0.05 -13.03
C LEU A 38 -1.16 1.42 -12.46
N ASN A 39 -2.15 1.37 -11.57
CA ASN A 39 -2.48 2.43 -10.63
C ASN A 39 -2.44 1.81 -9.23
N VAL A 40 -1.35 2.05 -8.50
CA VAL A 40 -1.05 1.43 -7.20
C VAL A 40 -1.43 2.41 -6.10
N TYR A 41 -2.25 1.99 -5.15
CA TYR A 41 -2.69 2.83 -4.03
C TYR A 41 -3.10 1.98 -2.84
N THR A 42 -3.10 2.58 -1.65
CA THR A 42 -3.61 1.96 -0.44
C THR A 42 -5.10 2.26 -0.26
N VAL A 43 -5.79 1.36 0.42
CA VAL A 43 -7.18 1.57 0.85
C VAL A 43 -7.33 1.08 2.27
N ALA A 44 -8.25 1.70 3.01
CA ALA A 44 -8.65 1.27 4.35
C ALA A 44 -10.16 1.05 4.41
N ARG A 45 -10.62 0.33 5.44
CA ARG A 45 -12.05 0.16 5.71
C ARG A 45 -12.74 1.49 6.01
N GLU A 46 -12.03 2.39 6.70
CA GLU A 46 -12.57 3.64 7.22
C GLU A 46 -11.62 4.80 6.93
N LYS A 47 -12.15 6.03 6.93
CA LYS A 47 -11.36 7.26 6.82
C LYS A 47 -10.86 7.71 8.19
N ALA A 48 -10.15 6.82 8.86
CA ALA A 48 -9.52 7.04 10.16
C ALA A 48 -8.04 6.64 10.08
N PRO A 49 -7.17 7.20 10.93
CA PRO A 49 -5.79 6.74 11.03
C PRO A 49 -5.74 5.25 11.37
N ILE A 50 -4.82 4.51 10.72
CA ILE A 50 -4.56 3.10 11.00
C ILE A 50 -3.37 3.00 11.93
N THR A 51 -3.45 2.11 12.91
CA THR A 51 -2.29 1.76 13.74
C THR A 51 -1.59 0.52 13.17
N ALA A 52 -0.45 0.71 12.51
CA ALA A 52 0.36 -0.39 11.98
C ALA A 52 1.40 -0.86 12.99
N ARG A 53 1.93 -2.07 12.79
CA ARG A 53 2.99 -2.67 13.60
C ARG A 53 4.34 -2.57 12.89
N ASN A 54 5.38 -2.26 13.66
CA ASN A 54 6.76 -2.32 13.20
C ASN A 54 7.59 -3.07 14.26
N GLY A 55 7.56 -4.40 14.18
CA GLY A 55 8.09 -5.27 15.23
C GLY A 55 7.33 -5.11 16.55
N SER A 56 7.94 -4.40 17.52
CA SER A 56 7.37 -4.13 18.86
C SER A 56 6.75 -2.74 18.99
N SER A 57 6.89 -1.85 17.99
CA SER A 57 6.30 -0.51 18.01
C SER A 57 4.99 -0.43 17.21
N ARG A 58 4.22 0.63 17.49
CA ARG A 58 2.97 0.96 16.81
C ARG A 58 3.08 2.34 16.17
N ASP A 59 2.86 2.39 14.87
CA ASP A 59 2.98 3.61 14.07
C ASP A 59 1.61 3.99 13.48
N SER A 60 1.26 5.28 13.57
CA SER A 60 0.00 5.80 13.04
C SER A 60 0.17 6.21 11.58
N LEU A 61 -0.62 5.60 10.68
CA LEU A 61 -0.65 5.90 9.26
C LEU A 61 -1.93 6.66 8.91
N PHE A 62 -1.82 7.70 8.09
CA PHE A 62 -2.97 8.40 7.52
C PHE A 62 -3.33 7.76 6.18
N ASN A 63 -4.61 7.43 6.00
CA ASN A 63 -5.17 6.91 4.76
C ASN A 63 -5.95 7.99 3.99
#